data_AF-A0A022PS83-F1
#
_entry.id   AF-A0A022PS83-F1
#
_cell.length_a   1.000
_cell.length_b   1.000
_cell.length_c   1.000
_cell.angle_alpha   90.00
_cell.angle_beta   90.00
_cell.angle_gamma   90.00
#
_symmetry.space_group_name_H-M   'P 1'
#
loop_
_entity.id
_entity.type
_entity.pdbx_description
1 polymer ?
#
loop_
_entity_poly.entity_id
_entity_poly.type
_entity_poly.pdbx_seq_one_letter_code
_entity_poly.pdbx_strand_id
1 'polypeptide(L)'
;FWTYVEKSFTWTDLPSKFPTKYVQFPIFIASVHNNYVDCNRWIGDFMLSKSVDNELVLWEPKMKEQSPGEGTIDILQKYPVPECDIWFIKFSCDFHNKLAAGIEKARYMYGKSNQIPRYS
;
A
#
# COMPACT_ATOMS: atom_id res chain seq x y z
N PHE A 1 11.47 13.53 -8.96
CA PHE A 1 10.87 12.22 -8.66
C PHE A 1 9.38 12.34 -8.86
N TRP A 2 8.74 13.28 -8.16
CA TRP A 2 7.33 13.65 -8.30
C TRP A 2 6.89 13.91 -9.75
N THR A 3 7.68 14.62 -10.54
CA THR A 3 7.40 14.81 -11.98
C THR A 3 7.19 13.51 -12.77
N TYR A 4 7.87 12.42 -12.41
CA TYR A 4 7.68 11.11 -13.04
C TYR A 4 6.46 10.39 -12.47
N VAL A 5 6.18 10.55 -11.16
CA VAL A 5 4.94 10.05 -10.55
C VAL A 5 3.72 10.70 -11.21
N GLU A 6 3.71 12.03 -11.34
CA GLU A 6 2.66 12.78 -12.04
C GLU A 6 2.48 12.29 -13.48
N LYS A 7 3.59 12.16 -14.22
CA LYS A 7 3.58 11.64 -15.59
C LYS A 7 3.00 10.22 -15.70
N SER A 8 3.18 9.38 -14.67
CA SER A 8 2.66 8.02 -14.68
C SER A 8 1.12 7.96 -14.72
N PHE A 9 0.43 8.94 -14.14
CA PHE A 9 -1.04 8.97 -14.13
C PHE A 9 -1.63 9.30 -15.50
N THR A 10 -0.89 10.03 -16.34
CA THR A 10 -1.32 10.43 -17.68
C THR A 10 -0.59 9.67 -18.79
N TRP A 11 0.13 8.59 -18.45
CA TRP A 11 0.92 7.83 -19.42
C TRP A 11 0.01 6.93 -20.28
N THR A 12 0.09 7.10 -21.61
CA THR A 12 -0.78 6.37 -22.56
C THR A 12 -0.04 5.46 -23.54
N ASP A 13 1.30 5.50 -23.59
CA ASP A 13 2.10 4.57 -24.43
C ASP A 13 2.36 3.26 -23.66
N LEU A 14 3.08 2.33 -24.28
CA LEU A 14 3.46 1.06 -23.68
C LEU A 14 4.20 1.28 -22.33
N PRO A 15 3.86 0.52 -21.28
CA PRO A 15 4.53 0.63 -19.98
C PRO A 15 6.05 0.45 -20.06
N SER A 16 6.53 -0.39 -20.98
CA SER A 16 7.96 -0.65 -21.21
C SER A 16 8.74 0.57 -21.70
N LYS A 17 8.06 1.58 -22.25
CA LYS A 17 8.66 2.84 -22.71
C LYS A 17 8.60 3.95 -21.67
N PHE A 18 7.96 3.70 -20.51
CA PHE A 18 7.90 4.70 -19.46
C PHE A 18 9.34 5.04 -19.02
N PRO A 19 9.73 6.32 -18.95
CA PRO A 19 11.09 6.74 -18.61
C PRO A 19 11.33 6.53 -17.11
N THR A 20 11.54 5.27 -16.74
CA THR A 20 11.70 4.81 -15.37
C THR A 20 12.92 5.48 -14.76
N LYS A 21 12.73 6.13 -13.61
CA LYS A 21 13.82 6.80 -12.90
C LYS A 21 14.43 5.86 -11.88
N TYR A 22 15.75 5.68 -11.96
CA TYR A 22 16.51 5.04 -10.90
C TYR A 22 16.68 6.02 -9.72
N VAL A 23 16.37 5.54 -8.52
CA VAL A 23 16.53 6.30 -7.28
C VAL A 23 17.49 5.52 -6.38
N GLN A 24 18.62 6.14 -6.03
CA GLN A 24 19.69 5.48 -5.27
C GLN A 24 19.35 5.32 -3.78
N PHE A 25 18.60 6.25 -3.20
CA PHE A 25 18.24 6.27 -1.79
C PHE A 25 16.74 6.19 -1.60
N PRO A 26 16.24 5.51 -0.55
CA PRO A 26 14.82 5.51 -0.23
C PRO A 26 14.30 6.93 -0.02
N ILE A 27 13.14 7.22 -0.59
CA ILE A 27 12.48 8.52 -0.43
C ILE A 27 11.82 8.60 0.94
N PHE A 28 11.41 7.45 1.48
CA PHE A 28 10.77 7.31 2.77
C PHE A 28 11.01 5.90 3.31
N ILE A 29 11.25 5.79 4.61
CA ILE A 29 11.43 4.53 5.33
C ILE A 29 10.44 4.53 6.50
N ALA A 30 9.76 3.41 6.72
CA ALA A 30 8.86 3.24 7.86
C ALA A 30 8.93 1.84 8.45
N SER A 31 8.73 1.78 9.76
CA SER A 31 8.50 0.55 10.51
C SER A 31 7.01 0.46 10.84
N VAL A 32 6.28 -0.37 10.10
CA VAL A 32 4.82 -0.53 10.23
C VAL A 32 4.46 -1.91 10.80
N HIS A 33 5.25 -2.93 10.45
CA HIS A 33 5.04 -4.33 10.80
C HIS A 33 6.24 -4.85 11.60
N ASN A 34 6.03 -5.85 12.45
CA ASN A 34 7.09 -6.49 13.23
C ASN A 34 7.75 -7.68 12.51
N ASN A 35 7.32 -7.96 11.26
CA ASN A 35 7.80 -9.07 10.45
C ASN A 35 7.84 -8.66 8.97
N TYR A 36 8.23 -9.59 8.09
CA TYR A 36 8.39 -9.33 6.66
C TYR A 36 7.09 -8.82 6.02
N VAL A 37 7.22 -7.73 5.27
CA VAL A 37 6.15 -7.21 4.42
C VAL A 37 6.24 -7.87 3.06
N ASP A 38 5.31 -8.77 2.77
CA ASP A 38 5.27 -9.55 1.53
C ASP A 38 4.30 -8.97 0.49
N CYS A 39 3.44 -8.03 0.88
CA CYS A 39 2.59 -7.29 -0.05
C CYS A 39 2.32 -5.85 0.42
N ASN A 40 2.42 -4.89 -0.50
CA ASN A 40 2.02 -3.50 -0.28
C ASN A 40 1.42 -2.90 -1.56
N ARG A 41 0.60 -1.86 -1.41
CA ARG A 41 0.01 -1.11 -2.52
C ARG A 41 -0.40 0.30 -2.10
N TRP A 42 -0.24 1.24 -3.02
CA TRP A 42 -0.81 2.59 -2.89
C TRP A 42 -2.34 2.57 -3.09
N ILE A 43 -3.06 3.27 -2.23
CA ILE A 43 -4.50 3.54 -2.33
C ILE A 43 -4.70 5.05 -2.19
N GLY A 44 -4.71 5.75 -3.32
CA GLY A 44 -4.62 7.21 -3.32
C GLY A 44 -3.32 7.65 -2.63
N ASP A 45 -3.45 8.49 -1.62
CA ASP A 45 -2.33 9.02 -0.82
C ASP A 45 -1.89 8.08 0.33
N PHE A 46 -2.63 6.99 0.55
CA PHE A 46 -2.37 6.04 1.63
C PHE A 46 -1.67 4.78 1.12
N MET A 47 -1.08 4.04 2.05
CA MET A 47 -0.51 2.72 1.79
C MET A 47 -1.30 1.64 2.53
N LEU A 48 -1.64 0.57 1.80
CA LEU A 48 -2.08 -0.68 2.39
C LEU A 48 -0.90 -1.66 2.35
N SER A 49 -0.63 -2.36 3.45
CA SER A 49 0.42 -3.37 3.52
C SER A 49 0.03 -4.57 4.37
N LYS A 50 0.68 -5.70 4.10
CA LYS A 50 0.40 -7.02 4.69
C LYS A 50 1.71 -7.64 5.20
N SER A 51 1.61 -8.31 6.34
CA SER A 51 2.65 -9.18 6.91
C SER A 51 2.01 -10.50 7.37
N VAL A 52 2.46 -11.12 8.45
CA VAL A 52 1.90 -12.39 8.97
C VAL A 52 0.96 -12.22 10.16
N ASP A 53 0.63 -10.97 10.50
CA ASP A 53 -0.17 -10.65 11.69
C ASP A 53 -1.69 -10.87 11.48
N ASN A 54 -2.09 -11.64 10.45
CA ASN A 54 -3.49 -11.87 10.07
C ASN A 54 -4.26 -10.56 9.84
N GLU A 55 -3.62 -9.53 9.29
CA GLU A 55 -4.25 -8.24 9.00
C GLU A 55 -3.62 -7.53 7.79
N LEU A 56 -4.43 -6.66 7.16
CA LEU A 56 -3.93 -5.59 6.31
C LEU A 56 -3.93 -4.29 7.11
N VAL A 57 -2.85 -3.52 7.01
CA VAL A 57 -2.71 -2.23 7.70
C VAL A 57 -2.78 -1.12 6.65
N LEU A 58 -3.76 -0.23 6.80
CA LEU A 58 -3.87 1.03 6.06
C LEU A 58 -3.22 2.13 6.88
N TRP A 59 -2.26 2.83 6.29
CA TRP A 59 -1.49 3.85 6.96
C TRP A 59 -1.11 4.98 6.01
N GLU A 60 -0.86 6.15 6.59
CA GLU A 60 -0.48 7.36 5.87
C GLU A 60 1.00 7.68 6.10
N PRO A 61 1.81 7.82 5.04
CA PRO A 61 3.18 8.31 5.16
C PRO A 61 3.19 9.84 5.33
N LYS A 62 3.76 10.33 6.44
CA LYS A 62 4.03 11.75 6.65
C LYS A 62 5.49 12.06 6.34
N MET A 63 5.74 12.54 5.13
CA MET A 63 7.07 12.96 4.68
C MET A 63 7.44 14.34 5.23
N LYS A 64 8.71 14.51 5.59
CA LYS A 64 9.28 15.83 5.87
C LYS A 64 10.03 16.33 4.63
N GLU A 65 9.62 17.47 4.08
CA GLU A 65 10.20 18.01 2.83
C GLU A 65 11.74 18.21 2.90
N GLN A 66 12.28 18.45 4.09
CA GLN A 66 13.68 18.82 4.29
C GLN A 66 14.60 17.64 4.65
N SER A 67 14.06 16.42 4.83
CA SER A 67 14.82 15.26 5.31
C SER A 67 14.37 13.96 4.61
N PRO A 68 14.86 13.68 3.40
CA PRO A 68 14.54 12.47 2.66
C PRO A 68 14.83 11.21 3.46
N GLY A 69 13.94 10.22 3.40
CA GLY A 69 14.06 8.98 4.17
C GLY A 69 13.53 9.06 5.61
N GLU A 70 13.44 10.27 6.18
CA GLU A 70 12.81 10.48 7.49
C GLU A 70 11.32 10.85 7.35
N GLY A 71 10.51 10.25 8.21
CA GLY A 71 9.11 10.61 8.32
C GLY A 71 8.43 9.83 9.43
N THR A 72 7.14 10.11 9.60
CA THR A 72 6.29 9.39 10.56
C THR A 72 5.18 8.68 9.81
N ILE A 73 4.54 7.73 10.48
CA ILE A 73 3.37 7.04 9.95
C ILE A 73 2.21 7.22 10.90
N ASP A 74 1.02 7.38 10.32
CA ASP A 74 -0.23 7.24 11.05
C ASP A 74 -0.91 5.95 10.60
N ILE A 75 -1.20 5.05 11.55
CA ILE A 75 -2.04 3.89 11.27
C ILE A 75 -3.49 4.37 11.25
N LEU A 76 -4.14 4.27 10.10
CA LEU A 76 -5.52 4.71 9.92
C LEU A 76 -6.50 3.59 10.24
N GLN A 77 -6.20 2.37 9.77
CA GLN A 77 -7.09 1.23 9.95
C GLN A 77 -6.35 -0.11 9.84
N LYS A 78 -6.84 -1.10 10.59
CA LYS A 78 -6.43 -2.50 10.48
C LYS A 78 -7.62 -3.33 10.02
N TYR A 79 -7.42 -4.14 8.99
CA TYR A 79 -8.44 -5.03 8.43
C TYR A 79 -8.07 -6.46 8.80
N PRO A 80 -8.81 -7.12 9.72
CA PRO A 80 -8.55 -8.50 10.06
C PRO A 80 -8.67 -9.40 8.84
N VAL A 81 -7.67 -10.24 8.60
CA VAL A 81 -7.63 -11.29 7.58
C VAL A 81 -7.25 -12.59 8.27
N PRO A 82 -8.22 -13.30 8.89
CA PRO A 82 -7.96 -14.55 9.60
C PRO A 82 -7.28 -15.59 8.69
N GLU A 83 -6.41 -16.42 9.28
CA GLU A 83 -5.66 -17.48 8.56
C GLU A 83 -4.76 -16.92 7.43
N CYS A 84 -4.20 -15.74 7.62
CA CYS A 84 -3.25 -15.07 6.71
C CYS A 84 -1.89 -14.82 7.41
N ASP A 85 -1.33 -15.88 7.98
CA ASP A 85 -0.09 -15.92 8.76
C ASP A 85 1.12 -16.51 7.99
N ILE A 86 0.91 -16.88 6.72
CA ILE A 86 1.98 -17.35 5.83
C ILE A 86 2.53 -16.23 4.92
N TRP A 87 3.78 -16.38 4.47
CA TRP A 87 4.47 -15.45 3.57
C TRP A 87 4.05 -15.62 2.10
N PHE A 88 4.36 -14.60 1.31
CA PHE A 88 4.16 -14.53 -0.14
C PHE A 88 2.69 -14.52 -0.58
N ILE A 89 1.81 -14.03 0.30
CA ILE A 89 0.39 -13.84 0.02
C ILE A 89 0.15 -12.42 -0.46
N LYS A 90 -0.52 -12.29 -1.63
CA LYS A 90 -0.79 -11.00 -2.26
C LYS A 90 -2.26 -10.60 -2.13
N PHE A 91 -2.49 -9.31 -1.94
CA PHE A 91 -3.78 -8.67 -2.13
C PHE A 91 -3.77 -7.77 -3.36
N SER A 92 -4.95 -7.49 -3.91
CA SER A 92 -5.17 -6.58 -5.02
C SER A 92 -6.41 -5.72 -4.74
N CYS A 93 -6.43 -4.50 -5.26
CA CYS A 93 -7.64 -3.69 -5.36
C CYS A 93 -8.00 -3.40 -6.82
N ASP A 94 -9.30 -3.28 -7.10
CA ASP A 94 -9.79 -2.74 -8.36
C ASP A 94 -9.84 -1.19 -8.33
N PHE A 95 -10.16 -0.56 -9.46
CA PHE A 95 -10.28 0.90 -9.58
C PHE A 95 -11.40 1.50 -8.72
N HIS A 96 -12.33 0.67 -8.23
CA HIS A 96 -13.39 1.07 -7.31
C HIS A 96 -13.01 0.83 -5.85
N ASN A 97 -11.71 0.65 -5.56
CA ASN A 97 -11.23 0.47 -4.21
C ASN A 97 -11.84 -0.76 -3.51
N LYS A 98 -12.27 -1.76 -4.29
CA LYS A 98 -12.67 -3.05 -3.76
C LYS A 98 -11.42 -3.87 -3.55
N LEU A 99 -11.18 -4.26 -2.31
CA LEU A 99 -10.05 -5.08 -1.93
C LEU A 99 -10.39 -6.56 -2.11
N ALA A 100 -9.41 -7.34 -2.57
CA ALA A 100 -9.42 -8.78 -2.59
C ALA A 100 -8.05 -9.28 -2.11
N ALA A 101 -8.03 -10.12 -1.08
CA ALA A 101 -6.83 -10.82 -0.62
C ALA A 101 -6.93 -12.31 -0.95
N GLY A 102 -5.90 -12.88 -1.59
CA GLY A 102 -5.87 -14.31 -1.90
C GLY A 102 -5.33 -15.10 -0.72
N ILE A 103 -6.19 -15.67 0.12
CA ILE A 103 -5.79 -16.49 1.28
C ILE A 103 -5.66 -17.96 0.84
N GLU A 104 -4.84 -18.76 1.54
CA GLU A 104 -4.51 -20.19 1.27
C GLU A 104 -5.74 -21.12 1.07
N LYS A 105 -6.96 -20.66 1.39
CA LYS A 105 -8.23 -21.37 1.14
C LYS A 105 -9.19 -20.69 0.17
N ALA A 106 -8.72 -19.78 -0.68
CA ALA A 106 -9.52 -19.04 -1.66
C ALA A 106 -10.77 -18.35 -1.07
N ARG A 107 -10.62 -17.67 0.07
CA ARG A 107 -11.66 -16.74 0.55
C ARG A 107 -11.36 -15.34 0.01
N TYR A 108 -12.23 -14.86 -0.87
CA TYR A 108 -12.22 -13.45 -1.29
C TYR A 108 -12.88 -12.63 -0.19
N MET A 109 -12.08 -11.85 0.54
CA MET A 109 -12.62 -10.80 1.40
C MET A 109 -12.98 -9.60 0.53
N TYR A 110 -14.28 -9.30 0.41
CA TYR A 110 -14.77 -8.11 -0.28
C TYR A 110 -14.95 -6.98 0.73
N GLY A 111 -14.17 -5.91 0.60
CA GLY A 111 -14.30 -4.70 1.42
C GLY A 111 -14.27 -3.45 0.53
N LYS A 112 -15.11 -2.44 0.86
CA LYS A 112 -15.00 -1.10 0.26
C LYS A 112 -13.90 -0.34 1.02
N SER A 113 -12.81 0.06 0.37
CA SER A 113 -11.78 0.89 1.03
C SER A 113 -12.26 2.31 1.36
N ASN A 114 -13.45 2.71 0.92
CA ASN A 114 -14.02 4.05 1.15
C ASN A 114 -14.93 4.15 2.39
N GLN A 115 -15.01 3.12 3.25
CA GLN A 115 -15.63 3.30 4.58
C GLN A 115 -14.59 3.89 5.55
N ILE A 116 -14.22 5.15 5.29
CA ILE A 116 -13.72 6.05 6.33
C ILE A 116 -14.89 6.17 7.34
N PRO A 117 -14.73 5.82 8.63
CA PRO A 117 -15.74 6.16 9.61
C PRO A 117 -15.87 7.68 9.62
N ARG A 118 -16.98 8.22 9.10
CA ARG A 118 -17.38 9.59 9.42
C ARG A 118 -17.78 9.57 10.89
N TYR A 119 -16.90 10.02 11.77
CA TYR A 119 -17.30 10.37 13.12
C TYR A 119 -18.20 11.61 13.01
N SER A 120 -19.45 11.46 13.42
CA SER A 120 -20.36 12.56 13.81
C SER A 120 -20.00 13.05 15.20
#